data_AF-A0A518A854-F1
#
_entry.id   AF-A0A518A854-F1
#
_cell.length_a   1.000
_cell.length_b   1.000
_cell.length_c   1.000
_cell.angle_alpha   90.00
_cell.angle_beta   90.00
_cell.angle_gamma   90.00
#
_symmetry.space_group_name_H-M   'P 1'
#
loop_
_entity.id
_entity.type
_entity.pdbx_description
1 polymer ?
#
loop_
_entity_poly.entity_id
_entity_poly.type
_entity_poly.pdbx_seq_one_letter_code
_entity_poly.pdbx_strand_id
1 'polypeptide(L)' 'MHQFIIEKLSEKIPIVRNELWSVYVDQKPKFTGTLQECCQWVEASQCQPQGILNSLFSSS' A
#
# COMPACT_ATOMS: atom_id res chain seq x y z
N MET A 1 9.50 -3.19 12.81
CA MET A 1 9.49 -2.25 11.67
C MET A 1 9.18 -3.08 10.42
N HIS A 2 8.01 -2.90 9.81
CA HIS A 2 7.69 -3.56 8.55
C HIS A 2 8.43 -2.85 7.41
N GLN A 3 9.12 -3.61 6.57
CA GLN A 3 9.81 -3.05 5.41
C GLN A 3 8.82 -2.91 4.26
N PHE A 4 8.64 -1.68 3.77
CA PHE A 4 7.86 -1.38 2.58
C PHE A 4 8.81 -1.26 1.38
N ILE A 5 8.51 -1.99 0.31
CA ILE A 5 9.27 -1.92 -0.95
C ILE A 5 8.27 -1.59 -2.06
N ILE A 6 8.54 -0.55 -2.84
CA ILE A 6 7.75 -0.20 -4.02
C ILE A 6 8.58 -0.56 -5.25
N GLU A 7 8.06 -1.47 -6.09
CA GLU A 7 8.75 -1.95 -7.29
C GLU A 7 7.91 -1.66 -8.54
N LYS A 8 8.57 -1.24 -9.62
CA LYS A 8 7.94 -1.03 -10.92
C LYS A 8 7.62 -2.41 -11.54
N LEU A 9 6.35 -2.65 -11.86
CA LEU A 9 5.95 -3.83 -12.63
C LEU A 9 6.31 -3.57 -14.10
N SER A 10 7.33 -4.27 -14.57
CA SER A 10 7.95 -4.10 -15.89
C SER A 10 6.94 -4.00 -17.05
N GLU A 11 7.18 -3.03 -17.93
CA GLU A 11 6.43 -2.75 -19.17
C GLU A 11 6.70 -3.82 -20.23
N LYS A 12 6.18 -5.04 -20.07
CA LYS A 12 6.10 -6.00 -21.20
C LYS A 12 4.89 -5.76 -22.10
N ILE A 13 4.08 -4.74 -21.81
CA ILE A 13 2.85 -4.44 -22.55
C ILE A 13 2.96 -3.00 -23.09
N PRO A 14 3.36 -2.80 -24.36
CA PRO A 14 3.57 -1.49 -24.97
C PRO A 14 2.29 -0.63 -25.12
N ILE A 15 1.16 -1.09 -24.58
CA ILE A 15 -0.17 -0.49 -24.75
C ILE A 15 -0.62 0.23 -23.46
N VAL A 16 0.00 -0.04 -22.31
CA VAL A 16 -0.41 0.57 -21.04
C VAL A 16 0.37 1.86 -20.84
N ARG A 17 -0.25 3.00 -21.16
CA ARG A 17 0.31 4.35 -20.92
C ARG A 17 0.66 4.63 -19.45
N ASN A 18 0.14 3.83 -18.53
CA ASN A 18 0.33 4.01 -17.10
C ASN A 18 1.31 2.96 -16.59
N GLU A 19 2.46 3.43 -16.12
CA GLU A 19 3.42 2.62 -15.39
C GLU A 19 2.75 2.05 -14.14
N LEU A 20 2.69 0.72 -14.05
CA LEU A 20 2.17 0.02 -12.88
C LEU A 20 3.30 -0.24 -11.88
N TRP A 21 2.96 -0.11 -10.61
CA TRP A 21 3.84 -0.26 -9.46
C TRP A 21 3.18 -1.19 -8.44
N SER A 22 3.98 -1.95 -7.71
CA SER A 22 3.52 -2.83 -6.62
C SER A 22 4.21 -2.47 -5.31
N VAL A 23 3.41 -2.45 -4.24
CA VAL A 23 3.88 -2.34 -2.86
C VAL A 23 4.00 -3.74 -2.26
N TYR A 24 5.18 -4.06 -1.77
CA TYR A 24 5.49 -5.27 -1.03
C TYR A 24 5.72 -4.91 0.44
N VAL A 25 5.14 -5.72 1.34
CA VAL A 25 5.36 -5.64 2.77
C VAL A 25 5.84 -7.01 3.24
N ASP A 26 7.02 -7.06 3.85
CA ASP A 26 7.65 -8.32 4.27
C ASP A 26 7.73 -9.34 3.12
N GLN A 27 8.13 -8.86 1.93
CA GLN A 27 8.23 -9.62 0.69
C GLN A 27 6.91 -10.20 0.15
N LYS A 28 5.75 -9.76 0.68
CA LYS A 28 4.43 -10.13 0.18
C LYS A 28 3.78 -8.95 -0.55
N PRO A 29 3.25 -9.14 -1.78
CA PRO A 29 2.55 -8.07 -2.47
C PRO A 29 1.27 -7.72 -1.71
N LYS A 30 1.04 -6.42 -1.49
CA LYS A 30 -0.13 -5.90 -0.77
C LYS A 30 -1.02 -5.02 -1.63
N PHE A 31 -0.41 -4.25 -2.53
CA PHE A 31 -1.13 -3.30 -3.35
C PHE A 31 -0.43 -3.14 -4.71
N THR A 32 -1.20 -2.91 -5.77
CA THR A 32 -0.70 -2.65 -7.12
C THR A 32 -1.52 -1.52 -7.73
N GLY A 33 -0.85 -0.52 -8.28
CA GLY A 33 -1.50 0.66 -8.86
C GLY A 33 -0.49 1.57 -9.54
N THR A 34 -0.82 2.84 -9.67
CA THR A 34 0.13 3.88 -10.06
C THR A 34 1.10 4.18 -8.91
N LEU A 35 2.25 4.80 -9.21
CA LEU A 35 3.22 5.21 -8.18
C LEU A 35 2.57 6.07 -7.09
N GLN A 36 1.70 7.00 -7.48
CA GLN A 36 1.01 7.89 -6.55
C GLN A 36 0.10 7.11 -5.59
N GLU A 37 -0.70 6.18 -6.10
CA GLU A 37 -1.57 5.32 -5.27
C GLU A 37 -0.75 4.43 -4.34
N CYS A 38 0.39 3.90 -4.80
CA CYS A 38 1.31 3.12 -3.98
C CYS A 38 1.88 3.95 -2.82
N CYS A 39 2.30 5.20 -3.07
CA CYS A 39 2.79 6.09 -2.02
C CYS A 39 1.69 6.41 -0.99
N GLN A 40 0.48 6.74 -1.43
CA GLN A 40 -0.65 7.01 -0.55
C GLN A 40 -1.03 5.80 0.31
N TRP A 41 -0.98 4.59 -0.27
CA TRP A 41 -1.25 3.36 0.45
C TRP A 41 -0.21 3.11 1.56
N VAL A 42 1.07 3.36 1.27
CA VAL A 42 2.16 3.23 2.25
C VAL A 42 2.01 4.25 3.38
N GLU A 43 1.71 5.51 3.07
CA GLU A 43 1.45 6.56 4.07
C GLU A 43 0.26 6.20 4.96
N ALA A 44 -0.86 5.76 4.38
CA ALA A 44 -2.02 5.32 5.13
C ALA A 44 -1.73 4.09 6.02
N SER A 45 -0.89 3.17 5.55
CA SER A 45 -0.50 1.96 6.28
C SER A 45 0.50 2.25 7.42
N GLN A 46 1.35 3.27 7.28
CA GLN A 46 2.22 3.74 8.36
C GLN A 46 1.45 4.58 9.39
N CYS A 47 0.42 5.30 8.96
CA CYS A 47 -0.43 6.12 9.82
C CYS A 47 -1.54 5.37 10.55
N GLN A 48 -1.69 4.04 10.40
CA GLN A 48 -2.55 3.28 11.29
C GLN A 48 -1.83 3.00 12.62
N PRO A 49 -2.21 3.66 13.73
CA PRO A 49 -1.77 3.20 15.03
C PRO A 49 -2.38 1.81 15.24
N GLN A 50 -1.55 0.81 15.54
CA GLN A 50 -1.97 -0.52 15.99
C GLN A 50 -2.71 -0.50 17.36
N GLY A 51 -3.48 0.54 17.68
CA GLY A 51 -3.95 0.77 19.05
C GLY A 51 -5.26 1.51 19.25
N ILE A 52 -6.05 1.88 18.24
CA ILE A 52 -7.34 2.58 18.50
C ILE A 52 -8.45 2.13 17.55
N LEU A 53 -8.88 0.87 17.68
CA LEU A 53 -10.26 0.48 17.34
C LEU A 53 -10.80 -0.51 18.38
N ASN A 54 -10.72 -0.12 19.65
CA ASN A 54 -11.37 -0.81 20.77
C ASN A 54 -12.01 0.19 21.73
N SER A 55 -12.70 1.22 21.22
CA SER A 55 -13.45 2.16 22.08
C SER A 55 -14.50 2.96 21.30
N LEU A 56 -15.43 2.34 20.58
CA LEU A 56 -16.65 3.06 20.14
C LEU A 56 -17.96 2.26 20.24
N PHE A 57 -17.94 1.02 20.72
CA PHE A 57 -19.15 0.33 21.17
C PHE A 57 -19.17 0.23 22.69
N SER A 58 -19.25 1.38 23.35
CA SER A 58 -19.72 1.51 24.72
C SER A 58 -20.59 2.75 24.77
N SER A 59 -21.86 2.57 24.44
CA SER A 59 -22.91 3.49 24.83
C SER A 59 -24.07 2.63 25.31
N SER A 60 -24.36 2.86 26.58
CA SER A 60 -25.33 2.22 27.47
C SER A 60 -26.76 2.32 26.99
#